data_AF-A0A3Q2DAJ9-F1
#
_entry.id   AF-A0A3Q2DAJ9-F1
#
_cell.length_a   1.000
_cell.length_b   1.000
_cell.length_c   1.000
_cell.angle_alpha   90.00
_cell.angle_beta   90.00
_cell.angle_gamma   90.00
#
_symmetry.space_group_name_H-M   'P 1'
#
loop_
_entity.id
_entity.type
_entity.pdbx_description
1 polymer ?
#
loop_
_entity_poly.entity_id
_entity_poly.type
_entity_poly.pdbx_seq_one_letter_code
_entity_poly.pdbx_strand_id
1 'polypeptide(L)'
;MFCENLMFVSVLNWIEVFYVLQDGEKLLESLLKSTLTLSTIFYWLPKSQGVTLRRQVRDATVEVLEGVTQLLEVLLSSPLPSLSREQLTSTGGVWSACDQFDQLPKENKGALLVVLSSQTGVVKDAIEELEQALSEAQDPFNDVLDDDQDEGNPRGNRDMYWSERDRQVMGPCQGLMKAAAGCLRKLASAVKANGDSAAPQNVAQLDDLADMSREISPR
;
A
#
# COMPACT_ATOMS: atom_id res chain seq x y z
N MET A 1 27.39 -7.06 57.25
CA MET A 1 26.46 -5.99 56.83
C MET A 1 26.66 -5.52 55.38
N PHE A 2 27.88 -5.37 54.82
CA PHE A 2 28.04 -4.99 53.40
C PHE A 2 27.79 -6.14 52.40
N CYS A 3 28.15 -7.39 52.74
CA CYS A 3 27.94 -8.55 51.85
C CYS A 3 26.49 -9.06 51.79
N GLU A 4 25.68 -8.84 52.84
CA GLU A 4 24.27 -9.27 52.87
C GLU A 4 23.38 -8.38 51.99
N ASN A 5 23.67 -7.08 51.91
CA ASN A 5 22.95 -6.16 51.03
C ASN A 5 23.25 -6.41 49.53
N LEU A 6 24.48 -6.80 49.17
CA LEU A 6 24.80 -7.14 47.77
C LEU A 6 24.07 -8.43 47.31
N MET A 7 23.93 -9.40 48.22
CA MET A 7 23.25 -10.66 47.90
C MET A 7 21.74 -10.46 47.73
N PHE A 8 21.12 -9.60 48.55
CA PHE A 8 19.68 -9.29 48.46
C PHE A 8 19.32 -8.49 47.21
N VAL A 9 20.14 -7.49 46.84
CA VAL A 9 19.96 -6.73 45.59
C VAL A 9 20.19 -7.60 44.36
N SER A 10 21.15 -8.52 44.42
CA SER A 10 21.37 -9.50 43.34
C SER A 10 20.16 -10.43 43.21
N VAL A 11 19.65 -11.00 44.30
CA VAL A 11 18.49 -11.91 44.27
C VAL A 11 17.23 -11.20 43.78
N LEU A 12 16.97 -9.96 44.20
CA LEU A 12 15.84 -9.16 43.68
C LEU A 12 15.98 -8.85 42.20
N ASN A 13 17.18 -8.49 41.73
CA ASN A 13 17.46 -8.26 40.32
C ASN A 13 17.34 -9.55 39.49
N TRP A 14 17.75 -10.69 40.05
CA TRP A 14 17.55 -12.01 39.42
C TRP A 14 16.08 -12.42 39.36
N ILE A 15 15.28 -12.10 40.40
CA ILE A 15 13.84 -12.34 40.40
C ILE A 15 13.14 -11.42 39.39
N GLU A 16 13.47 -10.14 39.33
CA GLU A 16 12.93 -9.21 38.33
C GLU A 16 13.32 -9.61 36.90
N VAL A 17 14.59 -9.95 36.65
CA VAL A 17 15.05 -10.44 35.35
C VAL A 17 14.35 -11.75 34.98
N PHE A 18 14.18 -12.68 35.92
CA PHE A 18 13.47 -13.94 35.69
C PHE A 18 11.98 -13.72 35.39
N TYR A 19 11.33 -12.79 36.09
CA TYR A 19 9.92 -12.45 35.87
C TYR A 19 9.72 -11.74 34.52
N VAL A 20 10.61 -10.81 34.16
CA VAL A 20 10.64 -10.12 32.86
C VAL A 20 10.89 -11.09 31.70
N LEU A 21 11.78 -12.07 31.89
CA LEU A 21 12.02 -13.14 30.91
C LEU A 21 10.77 -14.01 30.74
N GLN A 22 10.11 -14.40 31.83
CA GLN A 22 8.89 -15.20 31.76
C GLN A 22 7.72 -14.45 31.11
N ASP A 23 7.60 -13.14 31.34
CA ASP A 23 6.57 -12.31 30.70
C ASP A 23 6.89 -12.06 29.21
N GLY A 24 8.17 -11.93 28.86
CA GLY A 24 8.63 -11.88 27.47
C GLY A 24 8.34 -13.18 26.70
N GLU A 25 8.59 -14.34 27.31
CA GLU A 25 8.28 -15.65 26.72
C GLU A 25 6.77 -15.82 26.46
N LYS A 26 5.92 -15.47 27.44
CA LYS A 26 4.46 -15.49 27.26
C LYS A 26 3.98 -14.55 26.16
N LEU A 27 4.59 -13.36 26.07
CA LEU A 27 4.27 -12.39 25.02
C LEU A 27 4.61 -12.94 23.62
N LEU A 28 5.80 -13.53 23.46
CA LEU A 28 6.22 -14.16 22.21
C LEU A 28 5.33 -15.37 21.85
N GLU A 29 4.96 -16.19 22.83
CA GLU A 29 4.03 -17.31 22.61
C GLU A 29 2.65 -16.81 22.14
N SER A 30 2.12 -15.76 22.77
CA SER A 30 0.86 -15.13 22.38
C SER A 30 0.92 -14.54 20.97
N LEU A 31 2.03 -13.88 20.62
CA LEU A 31 2.25 -13.33 19.29
C LEU A 31 2.29 -14.44 18.23
N LEU A 32 3.08 -15.49 18.47
CA LEU A 32 3.17 -16.65 17.58
C LEU A 32 1.80 -17.31 17.37
N LYS A 33 1.04 -17.50 18.45
CA LYS A 33 -0.31 -18.06 18.40
C LYS A 33 -1.25 -17.17 17.59
N SER A 34 -1.16 -15.86 17.74
CA SER A 34 -1.98 -14.88 17.01
C SER A 34 -1.65 -14.89 15.51
N THR A 35 -0.36 -14.87 15.16
CA THR A 35 0.14 -15.01 13.78
C THR A 35 -0.32 -16.30 13.12
N LEU A 36 -0.23 -17.44 13.83
CA LEU A 36 -0.69 -18.73 13.33
C LEU A 36 -2.21 -18.74 13.13
N THR A 37 -2.95 -18.16 14.08
CA THR A 37 -4.42 -18.05 13.99
C THR A 37 -4.84 -17.22 12.79
N LEU A 38 -4.23 -16.05 12.60
CA LEU A 38 -4.51 -15.17 11.45
C LEU A 38 -4.24 -15.90 10.12
N SER A 39 -3.08 -16.55 10.01
CA SER A 39 -2.72 -17.34 8.83
C SER A 39 -3.72 -18.47 8.57
N THR A 40 -4.15 -19.15 9.62
CA THR A 40 -5.14 -20.25 9.53
C THR A 40 -6.49 -19.75 9.04
N ILE A 41 -6.97 -18.61 9.56
CA ILE A 41 -8.23 -17.98 9.12
C ILE A 41 -8.17 -17.64 7.63
N PHE A 42 -7.05 -17.11 7.13
CA PHE A 42 -6.88 -16.90 5.70
C PHE A 42 -7.02 -18.21 4.90
N TYR A 43 -6.39 -19.30 5.34
CA TYR A 43 -6.49 -20.59 4.65
C TYR A 43 -7.90 -21.19 4.67
N TRP A 44 -8.75 -20.79 5.63
CA TRP A 44 -10.15 -21.21 5.69
C TRP A 44 -11.04 -20.53 4.66
N LEU A 45 -10.61 -19.43 4.03
CA LEU A 45 -11.39 -18.75 3.00
C LEU A 45 -11.48 -19.60 1.72
N PRO A 46 -12.66 -20.11 1.33
CA PRO A 46 -12.79 -21.01 0.18
C PRO A 46 -12.49 -20.29 -1.13
N LYS A 47 -11.80 -20.96 -2.07
CA LYS A 47 -11.57 -20.40 -3.43
C LYS A 47 -12.87 -20.12 -4.18
N SER A 48 -13.94 -20.84 -3.87
CA SER A 48 -15.27 -20.64 -4.45
C SER A 48 -15.90 -19.29 -4.10
N GLN A 49 -15.37 -18.60 -3.08
CA GLN A 49 -15.79 -17.23 -2.73
C GLN A 49 -15.07 -16.16 -3.58
N GLY A 50 -14.21 -16.59 -4.52
CA GLY A 50 -13.53 -15.70 -5.45
C GLY A 50 -12.05 -15.50 -5.12
N VAL A 51 -11.23 -15.53 -6.17
CA VAL A 51 -9.79 -15.34 -6.09
C VAL A 51 -9.45 -13.89 -5.77
N THR A 52 -10.25 -12.93 -6.25
CA THR A 52 -10.03 -11.50 -6.00
C THR A 52 -10.23 -11.15 -4.53
N LEU A 53 -11.33 -11.60 -3.91
CA LEU A 53 -11.54 -11.48 -2.46
C LEU A 53 -10.40 -12.12 -1.68
N ARG A 54 -10.05 -13.37 -2.05
CA ARG A 54 -8.98 -14.10 -1.39
C ARG A 54 -7.63 -13.40 -1.48
N ARG A 55 -7.34 -12.75 -2.62
CA ARG A 55 -6.13 -11.95 -2.82
C ARG A 55 -6.08 -10.76 -1.85
N GLN A 56 -7.18 -10.02 -1.69
CA GLN A 56 -7.22 -8.88 -0.76
C GLN A 56 -7.08 -9.31 0.70
N VAL A 57 -7.76 -10.38 1.12
CA VAL A 57 -7.61 -10.91 2.49
C VAL A 57 -6.19 -11.42 2.74
N ARG A 58 -5.56 -12.04 1.74
CA ARG A 58 -4.15 -12.44 1.80
C ARG A 58 -3.26 -11.22 1.98
N ASP A 59 -3.44 -10.19 1.16
CA ASP A 59 -2.58 -9.02 1.16
C ASP A 59 -2.68 -8.27 2.50
N ALA A 60 -3.89 -8.08 3.04
CA ALA A 60 -4.09 -7.55 4.39
C ALA A 60 -3.47 -8.43 5.49
N THR A 61 -3.53 -9.77 5.34
CA THR A 61 -2.85 -10.69 6.26
C THR A 61 -1.33 -10.50 6.20
N VAL A 62 -0.77 -10.38 5.01
CA VAL A 62 0.67 -10.16 4.80
C VAL A 62 1.09 -8.83 5.41
N GLU A 63 0.33 -7.75 5.22
CA GLU A 63 0.63 -6.43 5.80
C GLU A 63 0.71 -6.48 7.33
N VAL A 64 -0.18 -7.21 8.00
CA VAL A 64 -0.10 -7.40 9.46
C VAL A 64 1.17 -8.15 9.85
N LEU A 65 1.52 -9.22 9.12
CA LEU A 65 2.72 -10.02 9.42
C LEU A 65 4.02 -9.24 9.17
N GLU A 66 4.07 -8.44 8.10
CA GLU A 66 5.18 -7.54 7.80
C GLU A 66 5.31 -6.47 8.89
N GLY A 67 4.19 -5.85 9.30
CA GLY A 67 4.17 -4.88 10.39
C GLY A 67 4.68 -5.47 11.71
N VAL A 68 4.26 -6.70 12.06
CA VAL A 68 4.74 -7.40 13.26
C VAL A 68 6.24 -7.69 13.16
N THR A 69 6.72 -8.10 11.98
CA THR A 69 8.15 -8.32 11.74
C THR A 69 8.94 -7.04 11.94
N GLN A 70 8.50 -5.93 11.36
CA GLN A 70 9.13 -4.62 11.53
C GLN A 70 9.14 -4.16 12.99
N LEU A 71 8.03 -4.35 13.72
CA LEU A 71 7.96 -4.04 15.13
C LEU A 71 8.98 -4.85 15.95
N LEU A 72 9.09 -6.16 15.69
CA LEU A 72 10.08 -7.00 16.36
C LEU A 72 11.51 -6.56 16.03
N GLU A 73 11.81 -6.23 14.77
CA GLU A 73 13.12 -5.72 14.38
C GLU A 73 13.49 -4.43 15.12
N VAL A 74 12.55 -3.48 15.24
CA VAL A 74 12.75 -2.21 15.98
C VAL A 74 12.96 -2.47 17.47
N LEU A 75 12.18 -3.38 18.07
CA LEU A 75 12.32 -3.72 19.49
C LEU A 75 13.65 -4.45 19.80
N LEU A 76 14.11 -5.31 18.90
CA LEU A 76 15.36 -6.06 19.06
C LEU A 76 16.60 -5.19 18.77
N SER A 77 16.50 -4.22 17.87
CA SER A 77 17.62 -3.37 17.45
C SER A 77 17.91 -2.22 18.42
N SER A 78 16.93 -1.83 19.25
CA SER A 78 17.09 -0.78 20.27
C SER A 78 16.59 -1.23 21.64
N PRO A 79 17.38 -2.03 22.40
CA PRO A 79 17.04 -2.40 23.77
C PRO A 79 17.07 -1.17 24.69
N LEU A 80 16.00 -1.00 25.47
CA LEU A 80 15.61 0.24 26.17
C LEU A 80 16.67 0.89 27.06
N PRO A 81 16.66 2.23 27.08
CA PRO A 81 16.38 2.95 28.33
C PRO A 81 15.08 3.78 28.33
N SER A 82 14.46 4.07 27.16
CA SER A 82 13.16 4.77 27.07
C SER A 82 12.44 4.48 25.73
N LEU A 83 11.14 4.80 25.67
CA LEU A 83 10.28 4.58 24.49
C LEU A 83 10.70 5.50 23.32
N SER A 84 11.04 4.92 22.17
CA SER A 84 11.49 5.66 20.99
C SER A 84 10.36 6.00 20.02
N ARG A 85 10.55 7.01 19.16
CA ARG A 85 9.62 7.37 18.09
C ARG A 85 9.43 6.22 17.08
N GLU A 86 10.48 5.44 16.83
CA GLU A 86 10.45 4.30 15.91
C GLU A 86 9.59 3.17 16.47
N GLN A 87 9.66 2.92 17.77
CA GLN A 87 8.80 1.96 18.46
C GLN A 87 7.32 2.39 18.39
N LEU A 88 7.04 3.67 18.62
CA LEU A 88 5.67 4.20 18.49
C LEU A 88 5.14 4.10 17.05
N THR A 89 5.98 4.42 16.07
CA THR A 89 5.60 4.36 14.65
C THR A 89 5.34 2.94 14.19
N SER A 90 6.23 2.00 14.51
CA SER A 90 6.07 0.57 14.17
C SER A 90 4.88 -0.07 14.86
N THR A 91 4.64 0.28 16.14
CA THR A 91 3.41 -0.11 16.85
C THR A 91 2.18 0.44 16.14
N GLY A 92 2.14 1.73 15.83
CA GLY A 92 1.02 2.33 15.08
C GLY A 92 0.80 1.69 13.70
N GLY A 93 1.87 1.27 13.03
CA GLY A 93 1.80 0.55 11.75
C GLY A 93 1.06 -0.79 11.85
N VAL A 94 1.37 -1.60 12.86
CA VAL A 94 0.67 -2.87 13.11
C VAL A 94 -0.82 -2.64 13.39
N TRP A 95 -1.16 -1.63 14.18
CA TRP A 95 -2.56 -1.31 14.48
C TRP A 95 -3.31 -0.86 13.24
N SER A 96 -2.72 0.03 12.45
CA SER A 96 -3.28 0.47 11.18
C SER A 96 -3.55 -0.70 10.23
N ALA A 97 -2.61 -1.65 10.12
CA ALA A 97 -2.78 -2.85 9.30
C ALA A 97 -3.93 -3.75 9.82
N CYS A 98 -4.08 -3.89 11.13
CA CYS A 98 -5.21 -4.60 11.72
C CYS A 98 -6.55 -3.90 11.44
N ASP A 99 -6.61 -2.57 11.55
CA ASP A 99 -7.83 -1.77 11.32
C ASP A 99 -8.35 -1.89 9.87
N GLN A 100 -7.48 -2.23 8.90
CA GLN A 100 -7.91 -2.46 7.52
C GLN A 100 -8.88 -3.63 7.37
N PHE A 101 -8.87 -4.61 8.28
CA PHE A 101 -9.78 -5.76 8.20
C PHE A 101 -11.25 -5.36 8.28
N ASP A 102 -11.56 -4.26 8.96
CA ASP A 102 -12.92 -3.72 9.05
C ASP A 102 -13.41 -3.14 7.71
N GLN A 103 -12.48 -2.74 6.83
CA GLN A 103 -12.77 -2.18 5.51
C GLN A 103 -12.74 -3.24 4.40
N LEU A 104 -12.31 -4.47 4.71
CA LEU A 104 -12.22 -5.52 3.70
C LEU A 104 -13.61 -5.87 3.15
N PRO A 105 -13.70 -6.11 1.83
CA PRO A 105 -14.95 -6.55 1.21
C PRO A 105 -15.35 -7.92 1.75
N LYS A 106 -16.66 -8.13 1.93
CA LYS A 106 -17.22 -9.39 2.45
C LYS A 106 -17.56 -10.41 1.36
N GLU A 107 -17.56 -9.98 0.10
CA GLU A 107 -17.91 -10.78 -1.06
C GLU A 107 -17.04 -10.40 -2.28
N ASN A 108 -16.94 -11.29 -3.27
CA ASN A 108 -16.08 -11.07 -4.44
C ASN A 108 -16.48 -9.85 -5.26
N LYS A 109 -17.77 -9.55 -5.34
CA LYS A 109 -18.28 -8.32 -5.96
C LYS A 109 -17.66 -7.07 -5.32
N GLY A 110 -17.66 -7.01 -3.99
CA GLY A 110 -17.03 -5.91 -3.25
C GLY A 110 -15.54 -5.81 -3.54
N ALA A 111 -14.86 -6.97 -3.62
CA ALA A 111 -13.45 -7.03 -3.94
C ALA A 111 -13.14 -6.51 -5.36
N LEU A 112 -13.94 -6.87 -6.37
CA LEU A 112 -13.83 -6.29 -7.71
C LEU A 112 -14.04 -4.78 -7.70
N LEU A 113 -15.01 -4.27 -6.94
CA LEU A 113 -15.23 -2.81 -6.84
C LEU A 113 -14.04 -2.06 -6.25
N VAL A 114 -13.36 -2.65 -5.25
CA VAL A 114 -12.10 -2.10 -4.71
C VAL A 114 -11.03 -2.06 -5.80
N VAL A 115 -10.86 -3.14 -6.58
CA VAL A 115 -9.90 -3.19 -7.71
C VAL A 115 -10.21 -2.09 -8.74
N LEU A 116 -11.47 -1.97 -9.15
CA LEU A 116 -11.89 -0.96 -10.14
C LEU A 116 -11.68 0.46 -9.62
N SER A 117 -11.93 0.70 -8.33
CA SER A 117 -11.69 1.99 -7.70
C SER A 117 -10.20 2.34 -7.68
N SER A 118 -9.35 1.38 -7.30
CA SER A 118 -7.89 1.55 -7.31
C SER A 118 -7.38 1.84 -8.71
N GLN A 119 -7.78 1.06 -9.72
CA GLN A 119 -7.37 1.29 -11.12
C GLN A 119 -7.89 2.62 -11.66
N THR A 120 -9.10 3.03 -11.27
CA THR A 120 -9.62 4.35 -11.62
C THR A 120 -8.78 5.47 -11.00
N GLY A 121 -8.31 5.28 -9.76
CA GLY A 121 -7.39 6.20 -9.08
C GLY A 121 -6.08 6.34 -9.84
N VAL A 122 -5.40 5.23 -10.12
CA VAL A 122 -4.12 5.24 -10.86
C VAL A 122 -4.23 5.95 -12.22
N VAL A 123 -5.31 5.68 -12.97
CA VAL A 123 -5.51 6.37 -14.27
C VAL A 123 -5.77 7.86 -14.08
N LYS A 124 -6.45 8.27 -13.01
CA LYS A 124 -6.66 9.70 -12.70
C LYS A 124 -5.36 10.38 -12.32
N ASP A 125 -4.57 9.77 -11.44
CA ASP A 125 -3.28 10.30 -11.02
C ASP A 125 -2.38 10.51 -12.24
N ALA A 126 -2.32 9.53 -13.15
CA ALA A 126 -1.58 9.66 -14.41
C ALA A 126 -2.12 10.77 -15.34
N ILE A 127 -3.43 11.02 -15.36
CA ILE A 127 -4.01 12.15 -16.11
C ILE A 127 -3.59 13.48 -15.47
N GLU A 128 -3.63 13.57 -14.14
CA GLU A 128 -3.25 14.76 -13.39
C GLU A 128 -1.76 15.06 -13.54
N GLU A 129 -0.90 14.04 -13.46
CA GLU A 129 0.55 14.14 -13.74
C GLU A 129 0.81 14.67 -15.16
N LEU A 130 0.07 14.18 -16.15
CA LEU A 130 0.18 14.64 -17.54
C LEU A 130 -0.25 16.10 -17.70
N GLU A 131 -1.35 16.50 -17.06
CA GLU A 131 -1.89 17.86 -17.07
C GLU A 131 -0.92 18.84 -16.39
N GLN A 132 -0.34 18.44 -15.26
CA GLN A 132 0.68 19.22 -14.57
C GLN A 132 1.92 19.39 -15.44
N ALA A 133 2.46 18.32 -16.03
CA ALA A 133 3.61 18.38 -16.92
C ALA A 133 3.37 19.28 -18.16
N LEU A 134 2.16 19.24 -18.73
CA LEU A 134 1.75 20.14 -19.83
C LEU A 134 1.74 21.61 -19.40
N SER A 135 1.29 21.91 -18.17
CA SER A 135 1.22 23.26 -17.63
C SER A 135 2.61 23.83 -17.27
N GLU A 136 3.52 23.00 -16.76
CA GLU A 136 4.88 23.39 -16.40
C GLU A 136 5.79 23.53 -17.64
N ALA A 137 5.49 22.82 -18.72
CA ALA A 137 6.19 22.95 -20.00
C ALA A 137 5.83 24.23 -20.78
N GLN A 138 4.90 25.06 -20.29
CA GLN A 138 4.71 26.44 -20.75
C GLN A 138 5.73 27.34 -20.04
N ASP A 139 6.81 27.67 -20.75
CA ASP A 139 7.91 28.52 -20.26
C ASP A 139 7.40 29.89 -19.75
N PRO A 140 7.56 30.20 -18.44
CA PRO A 140 7.21 31.50 -17.86
C PRO A 140 8.08 32.68 -18.36
N PHE A 141 9.20 32.39 -19.03
CA PHE A 141 10.18 33.36 -19.52
C PHE A 141 10.20 33.46 -21.04
N ASN A 142 9.26 32.83 -21.76
CA ASN A 142 9.18 32.94 -23.22
C ASN A 142 8.89 34.39 -23.71
N ASP A 143 8.59 35.32 -22.80
CA ASP A 143 8.41 36.76 -23.04
C ASP A 143 9.58 37.63 -22.51
N VAL A 144 10.64 37.04 -21.95
CA VAL A 144 11.77 37.78 -21.37
C VAL A 144 13.00 37.72 -22.29
N LEU A 145 13.04 38.73 -23.16
CA LEU A 145 14.24 39.39 -23.71
C LEU A 145 15.08 38.59 -24.71
N ASP A 146 14.69 38.72 -25.97
CA ASP A 146 15.46 38.37 -27.18
C ASP A 146 16.46 39.49 -27.54
N ASP A 147 17.29 39.98 -26.59
CA ASP A 147 18.25 41.07 -26.89
C ASP A 147 19.67 40.95 -26.30
N ASP A 148 20.08 39.79 -25.78
CA ASP A 148 21.51 39.55 -25.47
C ASP A 148 21.99 38.26 -26.13
N GLN A 149 22.38 38.40 -27.40
CA GLN A 149 23.21 37.43 -28.13
C GLN A 149 24.57 37.32 -27.43
N ASP A 150 24.72 36.38 -26.50
CA ASP A 150 26.04 35.90 -26.08
C ASP A 150 26.32 34.54 -26.73
N GLU A 151 27.13 34.59 -27.80
CA GLU A 151 27.61 33.49 -28.65
C GLU A 151 28.57 32.53 -27.90
N GLY A 152 28.14 31.95 -26.78
CA GLY A 152 29.09 31.28 -25.88
C GLY A 152 28.67 29.96 -25.26
N ASN A 153 27.39 29.58 -25.25
CA ASN A 153 26.95 28.39 -24.51
C ASN A 153 26.18 27.38 -25.37
N PRO A 154 26.86 26.49 -26.10
CA PRO A 154 26.25 25.38 -26.83
C PRO A 154 25.79 24.22 -25.93
N ARG A 155 25.54 24.48 -24.63
CA ARG A 155 24.94 23.55 -23.67
C ARG A 155 23.47 23.96 -23.54
N GLY A 156 22.48 23.25 -24.02
CA GLY A 156 22.37 21.80 -24.08
C GLY A 156 21.10 21.38 -23.34
N ASN A 157 19.95 21.95 -23.72
CA ASN A 157 18.65 21.64 -23.12
C ASN A 157 17.56 21.29 -24.16
N ARG A 158 17.95 21.03 -25.42
CA ARG A 158 17.01 20.74 -26.51
C ARG A 158 16.21 19.45 -26.29
N ASP A 159 16.72 18.55 -25.45
CA ASP A 159 16.08 17.26 -25.11
C ASP A 159 15.16 17.35 -23.88
N MET A 160 15.11 18.48 -23.17
CA MET A 160 14.19 18.67 -22.01
C MET A 160 12.86 19.30 -22.40
N TYR A 161 12.71 19.79 -23.63
CA TYR A 161 11.49 20.43 -24.10
C TYR A 161 10.74 19.51 -25.07
N TRP A 162 9.43 19.41 -24.90
CA TRP A 162 8.58 18.70 -25.83
C TRP A 162 8.57 19.37 -27.20
N SER A 163 8.82 18.58 -28.24
CA SER A 163 8.68 19.08 -29.60
C SER A 163 7.20 19.30 -29.93
N GLU A 164 6.95 20.06 -31.00
CA GLU A 164 5.59 20.28 -31.49
C GLU A 164 4.90 18.95 -31.89
N ARG A 165 5.67 17.96 -32.38
CA ARG A 165 5.13 16.63 -32.66
C ARG A 165 4.72 15.91 -31.38
N ASP A 166 5.50 16.05 -30.31
CA ASP A 166 5.17 15.45 -29.02
C ASP A 166 3.88 16.07 -28.48
N ARG A 167 3.78 17.40 -28.47
CA ARG A 167 2.57 18.14 -28.03
C ARG A 167 1.32 17.74 -28.80
N GLN A 168 1.41 17.48 -30.10
CA GLN A 168 0.28 17.02 -30.91
C GLN A 168 -0.22 15.62 -30.52
N VAL A 169 0.66 14.74 -30.04
CA VAL A 169 0.30 13.37 -29.60
C VAL A 169 -0.26 13.37 -28.17
N MET A 170 0.12 14.35 -27.33
CA MET A 170 -0.33 14.44 -25.93
C MET A 170 -1.86 14.52 -25.79
N GLY A 171 -2.51 15.35 -26.61
CA GLY A 171 -3.98 15.52 -26.55
C GLY A 171 -4.74 14.21 -26.80
N PRO A 172 -4.46 13.48 -27.91
CA PRO A 172 -5.00 12.14 -28.14
C PRO A 172 -4.70 11.14 -27.03
N CYS A 173 -3.46 11.11 -26.50
CA CYS A 173 -3.08 10.21 -25.40
C CYS A 173 -3.88 10.50 -24.12
N GLN A 174 -4.01 11.77 -23.76
CA GLN A 174 -4.84 12.21 -22.63
C GLN A 174 -6.31 11.83 -22.83
N GLY A 175 -6.83 11.98 -24.06
CA GLY A 175 -8.18 11.55 -24.43
C GLY A 175 -8.39 10.04 -24.23
N LEU A 176 -7.40 9.23 -24.61
CA LEU A 176 -7.42 7.78 -24.40
C LEU A 176 -7.43 7.42 -22.90
N MET A 177 -6.61 8.08 -22.09
CA MET A 177 -6.59 7.89 -20.63
C MET A 177 -7.94 8.27 -20.00
N LYS A 178 -8.52 9.41 -20.39
CA LYS A 178 -9.86 9.84 -19.95
C LYS A 178 -10.95 8.84 -20.37
N ALA A 179 -10.84 8.26 -21.56
CA ALA A 179 -11.74 7.20 -22.01
C ALA A 179 -11.59 5.93 -21.17
N ALA A 180 -10.36 5.49 -20.87
CA ALA A 180 -10.10 4.35 -19.99
C ALA A 180 -10.70 4.55 -18.58
N ALA A 181 -10.51 5.73 -17.98
CA ALA A 181 -11.14 6.10 -16.71
C ALA A 181 -12.68 6.11 -16.79
N GLY A 182 -13.24 6.53 -17.92
CA GLY A 182 -14.67 6.43 -18.20
C GLY A 182 -15.18 5.00 -18.26
N CYS A 183 -14.45 4.12 -18.95
CA CYS A 183 -14.77 2.70 -19.05
C CYS A 183 -14.74 2.01 -17.69
N LEU A 184 -13.71 2.25 -16.87
CA LEU A 184 -13.60 1.71 -15.51
C LEU A 184 -14.78 2.15 -14.62
N ARG A 185 -15.15 3.44 -14.65
CA ARG A 185 -16.32 3.94 -13.90
C ARG A 185 -17.63 3.32 -14.37
N LYS A 186 -17.80 3.12 -15.67
CA LYS A 186 -18.99 2.49 -16.23
C LYS A 186 -19.06 1.01 -15.85
N LEU A 187 -17.93 0.31 -15.89
CA LEU A 187 -17.82 -1.07 -15.43
C LEU A 187 -18.14 -1.18 -13.93
N ALA A 188 -17.58 -0.32 -13.09
CA ALA A 188 -17.88 -0.29 -11.66
C ALA A 188 -19.38 -0.07 -11.39
N SER A 189 -20.01 0.84 -12.14
CA SER A 189 -21.45 1.08 -12.05
C SER A 189 -22.28 -0.14 -12.46
N ALA A 190 -21.88 -0.81 -13.56
CA ALA A 190 -22.54 -2.02 -14.03
C ALA A 190 -22.40 -3.19 -13.04
N VAL A 191 -21.22 -3.39 -12.46
CA VAL A 191 -20.95 -4.40 -11.42
C VAL A 191 -21.76 -4.07 -10.17
N LYS A 192 -21.83 -2.81 -9.74
CA LYS A 192 -22.64 -2.42 -8.58
C LYS A 192 -24.11 -2.79 -8.76
N ALA A 193 -24.66 -2.49 -9.93
CA ALA A 193 -26.07 -2.75 -10.24
C ALA A 193 -26.41 -4.22 -10.49
N ASN A 194 -25.53 -4.96 -11.19
CA ASN A 194 -25.86 -6.28 -11.74
C ASN A 194 -24.95 -7.42 -11.25
N GLY A 195 -23.86 -7.10 -10.56
CA GLY A 195 -22.91 -8.10 -10.08
C GLY A 195 -23.55 -9.00 -9.02
N ASP A 196 -23.30 -10.30 -9.14
CA ASP A 196 -23.80 -11.34 -8.26
C ASP A 196 -22.64 -12.28 -7.87
N SER A 197 -22.57 -12.62 -6.58
CA SER A 197 -21.56 -13.52 -6.00
C SER A 197 -22.15 -14.88 -5.61
N ALA A 198 -23.43 -15.17 -5.92
CA ALA A 198 -24.11 -16.37 -5.44
C ALA A 198 -23.73 -17.64 -6.22
N ALA A 199 -23.61 -17.54 -7.55
CA ALA A 199 -23.27 -18.68 -8.40
C ALA A 199 -21.75 -18.75 -8.67
N PRO A 200 -21.13 -19.95 -8.65
CA PRO A 200 -19.69 -20.09 -8.93
C PRO A 200 -19.25 -19.52 -10.29
N GLN A 201 -20.11 -19.61 -11.30
CA GLN A 201 -19.85 -19.04 -12.62
C GLN A 201 -19.79 -17.51 -12.59
N ASN A 202 -20.69 -16.87 -11.83
CA ASN A 202 -20.70 -15.42 -11.68
C ASN A 202 -19.45 -14.95 -10.92
N VAL A 203 -19.03 -15.69 -9.89
CA VAL A 203 -17.78 -15.44 -9.16
C VAL A 203 -16.56 -15.49 -10.10
N ALA A 204 -16.48 -16.50 -10.97
CA ALA A 204 -15.40 -16.61 -11.95
C ALA A 204 -15.38 -15.43 -12.93
N GLN A 205 -16.54 -15.00 -13.44
CA GLN A 205 -16.63 -13.82 -14.30
C GLN A 205 -16.18 -12.54 -13.59
N LEU A 206 -16.50 -12.38 -12.29
CA LEU A 206 -16.01 -11.24 -11.51
C LEU A 206 -14.49 -11.27 -11.35
N ASP A 207 -13.89 -12.46 -11.20
CA ASP A 207 -12.44 -12.61 -11.16
C ASP A 207 -11.78 -12.29 -12.51
N ASP A 208 -12.35 -12.76 -13.62
CA ASP A 208 -11.87 -12.43 -14.97
C ASP A 208 -11.89 -10.91 -15.23
N LEU A 209 -12.98 -10.25 -14.83
CA LEU A 209 -13.09 -8.78 -14.89
C LEU A 209 -12.01 -8.10 -14.04
N ALA A 210 -11.71 -8.64 -12.85
CA ALA A 210 -10.67 -8.08 -12.00
C ALA A 210 -9.28 -8.23 -12.63
N ASP A 211 -8.98 -9.39 -13.23
CA ASP A 211 -7.70 -9.64 -13.89
C ASP A 211 -7.52 -8.73 -15.11
N MET A 212 -8.52 -8.63 -16.00
CA MET A 212 -8.48 -7.69 -17.13
C MET A 212 -8.36 -6.23 -16.70
N SER A 213 -9.03 -5.82 -15.62
CA SER A 213 -8.97 -4.43 -15.15
C SER A 213 -7.58 -4.04 -14.65
N ARG A 214 -6.78 -5.00 -14.17
CA ARG A 214 -5.39 -4.77 -13.73
C ARG A 214 -4.41 -4.65 -14.89
N GLU A 215 -4.82 -4.95 -16.13
CA GLU A 215 -3.98 -4.75 -17.32
C GLU A 215 -4.06 -3.31 -17.86
N ILE A 216 -5.04 -2.52 -17.41
CA ILE A 216 -5.23 -1.13 -17.88
C ILE A 216 -4.08 -0.24 -17.42
N SER A 217 -3.53 -0.49 -16.24
CA SER A 217 -2.31 0.15 -15.75
C SER A 217 -1.22 -0.90 -15.61
N PRO A 218 -0.02 -0.69 -16.17
CA PRO A 218 1.12 -1.56 -15.92
C PRO A 218 1.40 -1.64 -14.42
N ARG A 219 1.76 -2.83 -13.93
CA ARG A 219 2.32 -2.99 -12.59
C ARG A 219 3.70 -2.38 -12.48
#